data_AF-A0AAJ0CRT0-F1
#
_entry.id   AF-A0AAJ0CRT0-F1
#
_cell.length_a   1.000
_cell.length_b   1.000
_cell.length_c   1.000
_cell.angle_alpha   90.00
_cell.angle_beta   90.00
_cell.angle_gamma   90.00
#
_symmetry.space_group_name_H-M   'P 1'
#
loop_
_entity.id
_entity.type
_entity.pdbx_description
1 polymer ?
#
loop_
_entity_poly.entity_id
_entity_poly.type
_entity_poly.pdbx_seq_one_letter_code
_entity_poly.pdbx_strand_id
1 'polypeptide(L)'
;MLFSKLITTVALAASATINALPNPAPLIEVERDNERSIVARGLPKDFVKHAAAAIKAFGPEKTKTMMHSGIGASKAFQVSKGKKLQTVETTILKAIVDDKKHKNTYKDTLQKYCVDKKEYCEIKGGNLKDWIEAWNTISKEWAEFAEKETTLATTKKGPDPDSFYKRIEERILNDRHIQITVDDKE
;
A
#
# COMPACT_ATOMS: atom_id res chain seq x y z
N MET A 1 -54.80 -38.97 28.65
CA MET A 1 -54.92 -38.94 27.17
C MET A 1 -54.18 -37.68 26.74
N LEU A 2 -52.90 -37.74 26.32
CA LEU A 2 -52.42 -38.22 25.00
C LEU A 2 -53.09 -37.39 23.89
N PHE A 3 -52.44 -36.67 22.98
CA PHE A 3 -51.18 -36.74 22.24
C PHE A 3 -50.89 -35.28 21.76
N SER A 4 -49.77 -34.81 21.21
CA SER A 4 -48.56 -35.42 20.67
C SER A 4 -47.51 -34.31 20.59
N LYS A 5 -46.32 -34.56 21.13
CA LYS A 5 -45.08 -33.92 20.68
C LYS A 5 -44.48 -34.81 19.59
N LEU A 6 -43.62 -34.23 18.75
CA LEU A 6 -42.87 -34.79 17.61
C LEU A 6 -43.58 -34.78 16.25
N ILE A 7 -43.04 -33.99 15.30
CA ILE A 7 -42.32 -34.57 14.15
C ILE A 7 -40.96 -33.86 14.03
N THR A 8 -39.97 -34.71 13.82
CA THR A 8 -38.52 -34.50 13.80
C THR A 8 -38.01 -34.16 12.39
N THR A 9 -36.78 -33.64 12.34
CA THR A 9 -35.72 -33.80 11.30
C THR A 9 -35.85 -32.98 10.00
N VAL A 10 -34.82 -32.37 9.40
CA VAL A 10 -33.35 -32.60 9.38
C VAL A 10 -32.60 -31.26 9.29
N ALA A 11 -31.37 -31.27 9.82
CA ALA A 11 -30.35 -30.22 9.81
C ALA A 11 -30.04 -29.57 8.45
N LEU A 12 -29.59 -28.31 8.50
CA LEU A 12 -28.39 -27.91 7.77
C LEU A 12 -27.55 -27.00 8.66
N ALA A 13 -26.29 -27.39 8.84
CA ALA A 13 -25.29 -26.64 9.57
C ALA A 13 -24.98 -25.32 8.84
N ALA A 14 -25.04 -24.21 9.56
CA ALA A 14 -24.22 -23.05 9.27
C ALA A 14 -23.42 -22.75 10.54
N SER A 15 -22.25 -23.38 10.63
CA SER A 15 -21.20 -22.95 11.54
C SER A 15 -20.76 -21.55 11.13
N ALA A 16 -21.39 -20.52 11.67
CA ALA A 16 -20.75 -19.22 11.77
C ALA A 16 -19.98 -19.23 13.09
N THR A 17 -18.78 -19.80 13.05
CA THR A 17 -17.75 -19.44 14.02
C THR A 17 -17.61 -17.92 13.95
N ILE A 18 -18.06 -17.25 15.02
CA ILE A 18 -17.60 -15.90 15.34
C ILE A 18 -16.14 -16.06 15.73
N ASN A 19 -15.26 -16.15 14.73
CA ASN A 19 -13.86 -15.83 14.95
C ASN A 19 -13.80 -14.32 15.02
N ALA A 20 -13.61 -13.85 16.25
CA ALA A 20 -13.22 -12.50 16.59
C ALA A 20 -12.36 -11.89 15.48
N LEU A 21 -12.76 -10.69 15.05
CA LEU A 21 -11.94 -9.77 14.28
C LEU A 21 -10.51 -9.78 14.85
N PRO A 22 -9.46 -9.90 14.01
CA PRO A 22 -8.11 -9.70 14.50
C PRO A 22 -8.02 -8.29 15.09
N ASN A 23 -7.59 -8.25 16.35
CA ASN A 23 -7.35 -7.10 17.22
C ASN A 23 -6.91 -5.85 16.44
N PRO A 24 -7.45 -4.64 16.72
CA PRO A 24 -6.86 -3.42 16.21
C PRO A 24 -5.41 -3.34 16.70
N ALA A 25 -4.48 -3.21 15.76
CA ALA A 25 -3.07 -3.00 16.08
C ALA A 25 -2.94 -1.81 17.05
N PRO A 26 -2.10 -1.90 18.10
CA PRO A 26 -1.91 -0.81 19.04
C PRO A 26 -1.43 0.44 18.30
N LEU A 27 -1.95 1.60 18.69
CA LEU A 27 -1.44 2.91 18.30
C LEU A 27 0.05 2.96 18.65
N ILE A 28 0.90 2.90 17.62
CA ILE A 28 2.35 3.12 17.76
C ILE A 28 2.58 4.62 17.61
N GLU A 29 3.08 5.24 18.68
CA GLU A 29 3.63 6.59 18.66
C GLU A 29 4.62 6.74 17.51
N VAL A 30 4.38 7.76 16.68
CA VAL A 30 5.19 8.10 15.51
C VAL A 30 6.48 8.76 15.99
N GLU A 31 7.40 7.99 16.55
CA GLU A 31 8.72 8.49 16.95
C GLU A 31 9.79 7.87 16.04
N ARG A 32 10.37 8.71 15.17
CA ARG A 32 11.76 8.75 14.62
C ARG A 32 12.54 7.45 14.26
N ASP A 33 11.95 6.26 14.38
CA ASP A 33 12.56 4.94 14.21
C ASP A 33 12.41 4.39 12.78
N ASN A 34 11.65 5.08 11.92
CA ASN A 34 11.36 4.58 10.57
C ASN A 34 12.60 4.53 9.66
N GLU A 35 13.56 5.44 9.83
CA GLU A 35 14.77 5.49 9.00
C GLU A 35 15.70 4.29 9.25
N ARG A 36 15.84 3.83 10.52
CA ARG A 36 16.68 2.67 10.84
C ARG A 36 16.10 1.36 10.31
N SER A 37 14.78 1.27 10.14
CA SER A 37 14.10 0.05 9.71
C SER A 37 14.29 -0.30 8.24
N ILE A 38 14.50 0.72 7.38
CA ILE A 38 14.71 0.55 5.93
C ILE A 38 16.16 0.14 5.64
N VAL A 39 17.13 0.66 6.41
CA VAL A 39 18.58 0.43 6.23
C VAL A 39 19.05 -0.95 6.69
N ALA A 40 18.29 -1.66 7.52
CA ALA A 40 18.65 -3.04 7.87
C ALA A 40 18.64 -3.97 6.63
N ARG A 41 17.85 -3.64 5.59
CA ARG A 41 17.53 -4.56 4.49
C ARG A 41 18.33 -4.26 3.23
N GLY A 42 19.01 -5.26 2.67
CA GLY A 42 19.53 -5.16 1.30
C GLY A 42 18.38 -4.99 0.29
N LEU A 43 18.55 -4.10 -0.68
CA LEU A 43 17.60 -3.89 -1.78
C LEU A 43 17.63 -5.13 -2.72
N PRO A 44 16.52 -5.86 -2.93
CA PRO A 44 16.51 -6.97 -3.87
C PRO A 44 16.85 -6.52 -5.30
N LYS A 45 17.65 -7.31 -6.02
CA LYS A 45 18.18 -6.99 -7.36
C LYS A 45 17.09 -6.56 -8.37
N ASP A 46 15.89 -7.14 -8.28
CA ASP A 46 14.78 -6.87 -9.20
C ASP A 46 13.66 -6.01 -8.58
N PHE A 47 13.87 -5.41 -7.41
CA PHE A 47 12.83 -4.68 -6.67
C PHE A 47 12.18 -3.59 -7.52
N VAL A 48 12.98 -2.69 -8.10
CA VAL A 48 12.49 -1.58 -8.92
C VAL A 48 11.76 -2.09 -10.16
N LYS A 49 12.34 -3.08 -10.85
CA LYS A 49 11.75 -3.70 -12.04
C LYS A 49 10.39 -4.31 -11.73
N HIS A 50 10.28 -5.02 -10.61
CA HIS A 50 9.04 -5.67 -10.19
C HIS A 50 7.99 -4.69 -9.70
N ALA A 51 8.39 -3.61 -9.03
CA ALA A 51 7.48 -2.52 -8.67
C ALA A 51 6.92 -1.82 -9.92
N ALA A 52 7.77 -1.49 -10.91
CA ALA A 52 7.32 -0.90 -12.17
C ALA A 52 6.38 -1.83 -12.96
N ALA A 53 6.69 -3.13 -13.00
CA ALA A 53 5.82 -4.14 -13.60
C ALA A 53 4.49 -4.28 -12.85
N ALA A 54 4.52 -4.23 -11.51
CA ALA A 54 3.32 -4.26 -10.67
C ALA A 54 2.42 -3.04 -10.92
N ILE A 55 2.99 -1.85 -11.06
CA ILE A 55 2.24 -0.63 -11.42
C ILE A 55 1.49 -0.83 -12.73
N LYS A 56 2.18 -1.36 -13.76
CA LYS A 56 1.59 -1.56 -15.09
C LYS A 56 0.50 -2.65 -15.11
N ALA A 57 0.69 -3.72 -14.35
CA ALA A 57 -0.22 -4.87 -14.36
C ALA A 57 -1.39 -4.76 -13.38
N PHE A 58 -1.21 -4.07 -12.24
CA PHE A 58 -2.17 -4.04 -11.13
C PHE A 58 -2.58 -2.62 -10.71
N GLY A 59 -2.12 -1.59 -11.44
CA GLY A 59 -2.56 -0.22 -11.26
C GLY A 59 -4.08 -0.06 -11.45
N PRO A 60 -4.66 0.98 -10.84
CA PRO A 60 -6.07 1.32 -11.06
C PRO A 60 -6.29 1.81 -12.50
N GLU A 61 -7.53 2.20 -12.82
CA GLU A 61 -7.74 3.16 -13.91
C GLU A 61 -6.81 4.37 -13.70
N LYS A 62 -6.22 4.90 -14.77
CA LYS A 62 -5.16 5.92 -14.68
C LYS A 62 -5.62 7.25 -14.05
N THR A 63 -6.92 7.50 -14.00
CA THR A 63 -7.56 8.64 -13.30
C THR A 63 -7.86 8.38 -11.82
N LYS A 64 -7.76 7.11 -11.36
CA LYS A 64 -8.04 6.67 -9.98
C LYS A 64 -6.76 6.47 -9.17
N THR A 65 -5.72 7.21 -9.52
CA THR A 65 -4.44 7.22 -8.81
C THR A 65 -4.49 8.20 -7.64
N MET A 66 -3.71 7.90 -6.61
CA MET A 66 -3.51 8.78 -5.47
C MET A 66 -2.03 8.84 -5.08
N MET A 67 -1.52 10.06 -4.96
CA MET A 67 -0.25 10.39 -4.32
C MET A 67 -0.51 10.72 -2.86
N HIS A 68 0.51 10.60 -2.00
CA HIS A 68 0.41 11.06 -0.61
C HIS A 68 1.71 11.68 -0.12
N SER A 69 1.58 12.64 0.80
CA SER A 69 2.74 13.29 1.42
C SER A 69 2.38 13.80 2.82
N GLY A 70 3.29 13.64 3.78
CA GLY A 70 3.14 14.13 5.15
C GLY A 70 2.08 13.44 6.03
N ILE A 71 1.20 12.60 5.47
CA ILE A 71 0.13 11.91 6.22
C ILE A 71 0.47 10.47 6.63
N GLY A 72 1.53 9.91 6.06
CA GLY A 72 1.96 8.53 6.27
C GLY A 72 1.10 7.48 5.56
N ALA A 73 1.69 6.31 5.32
CA ALA A 73 1.09 5.24 4.50
C ALA A 73 -0.23 4.68 5.08
N SER A 74 -0.37 4.59 6.41
CA SER A 74 -1.59 4.07 7.04
C SER A 74 -2.80 4.98 6.79
N LYS A 75 -2.66 6.30 6.98
CA LYS A 75 -3.71 7.28 6.69
C LYS A 75 -3.99 7.33 5.18
N ALA A 76 -2.94 7.32 4.35
CA ALA A 76 -3.08 7.27 2.89
C ALA A 76 -3.86 6.02 2.43
N PHE A 77 -3.65 4.86 3.05
CA PHE A 77 -4.44 3.66 2.79
C PHE A 77 -5.93 3.85 3.12
N GLN A 78 -6.23 4.48 4.26
CA GLN A 78 -7.62 4.75 4.65
C GLN A 78 -8.31 5.72 3.68
N VAL A 79 -7.62 6.79 3.29
CA VAL A 79 -8.13 7.78 2.32
C VAL A 79 -8.36 7.14 0.96
N SER A 80 -7.38 6.41 0.42
CA SER A 80 -7.50 5.77 -0.89
C SER A 80 -8.66 4.76 -0.92
N LYS A 81 -8.79 3.94 0.13
CA LYS A 81 -9.92 3.01 0.28
C LYS A 81 -11.27 3.75 0.32
N GLY A 82 -11.38 4.81 1.13
CA GLY A 82 -12.62 5.60 1.25
C GLY A 82 -13.04 6.25 -0.07
N LYS A 83 -12.07 6.62 -0.91
CA LYS A 83 -12.29 7.30 -2.20
C LYS A 83 -12.24 6.37 -3.41
N LYS A 84 -12.07 5.06 -3.21
CA LYS A 84 -11.89 4.06 -4.29
C LYS A 84 -10.72 4.43 -5.24
N LEU A 85 -9.67 5.00 -4.68
CA LEU A 85 -8.40 5.28 -5.36
C LEU A 85 -7.38 4.19 -4.98
N GLN A 86 -6.26 4.14 -5.68
CA GLN A 86 -5.10 3.34 -5.27
C GLN A 86 -3.87 4.23 -5.14
N THR A 87 -3.02 3.92 -4.16
CA THR A 87 -1.64 4.42 -4.07
C THR A 87 -0.67 3.38 -4.64
N VAL A 88 0.57 3.79 -4.90
CA VAL A 88 1.64 2.88 -5.33
C VAL A 88 1.82 1.69 -4.39
N GLU A 89 1.73 1.90 -3.08
CA GLU A 89 1.84 0.85 -2.06
C GLU A 89 0.70 -0.16 -2.15
N THR A 90 -0.54 0.32 -2.33
CA THR A 90 -1.69 -0.57 -2.47
C THR A 90 -1.67 -1.35 -3.77
N THR A 91 -1.10 -0.78 -4.83
CA THR A 91 -0.87 -1.46 -6.10
C THR A 91 0.19 -2.56 -5.97
N ILE A 92 1.30 -2.27 -5.28
CA ILE A 92 2.32 -3.28 -4.97
C ILE A 92 1.74 -4.39 -4.08
N LEU A 93 0.96 -4.03 -3.05
CA LEU A 93 0.28 -5.01 -2.19
C LEU A 93 -0.68 -5.89 -2.99
N LYS A 94 -1.46 -5.31 -3.89
CA LYS A 94 -2.36 -6.06 -4.77
C LYS A 94 -1.58 -7.04 -5.66
N ALA A 95 -0.48 -6.60 -6.25
CA ALA A 95 0.39 -7.47 -7.03
C ALA A 95 0.91 -8.66 -6.20
N ILE A 96 1.35 -8.45 -4.96
CA ILE A 96 1.79 -9.52 -4.05
C ILE A 96 0.65 -10.50 -3.73
N VAL A 97 -0.56 -9.99 -3.46
CA VAL A 97 -1.72 -10.81 -3.08
C VAL A 97 -2.22 -11.66 -4.25
N ASP A 98 -2.31 -11.08 -5.44
CA ASP A 98 -2.81 -11.77 -6.63
C ASP A 98 -1.77 -12.69 -7.28
N ASP A 99 -0.48 -12.39 -7.14
CA ASP A 99 0.63 -13.23 -7.63
C ASP A 99 0.74 -14.58 -6.91
N LYS A 100 0.28 -14.66 -5.65
CA LYS A 100 0.13 -15.93 -4.91
C LYS A 100 -0.78 -16.94 -5.64
N LYS A 101 -1.64 -16.48 -6.55
CA LYS A 101 -2.60 -17.34 -7.27
C LYS A 101 -2.07 -17.88 -8.60
N HIS A 102 -0.96 -17.33 -9.12
CA HIS A 102 -0.58 -17.58 -10.51
C HIS A 102 0.90 -17.98 -10.72
N LYS A 103 1.90 -17.23 -10.22
CA LYS A 103 3.31 -17.46 -10.63
C LYS A 103 4.43 -17.13 -9.61
N ASN A 104 4.15 -16.53 -8.44
CA ASN A 104 5.17 -16.09 -7.46
C ASN A 104 6.24 -15.12 -8.05
N THR A 105 5.91 -14.32 -9.06
CA THR A 105 6.84 -13.37 -9.70
C THR A 105 7.19 -12.17 -8.81
N TYR A 106 6.22 -11.68 -8.03
CA TYR A 106 6.31 -10.46 -7.22
C TYR A 106 6.48 -10.77 -5.75
N LYS A 107 5.99 -11.92 -5.27
CA LYS A 107 6.02 -12.29 -3.87
C LYS A 107 7.42 -12.21 -3.26
N ASP A 108 8.42 -12.90 -3.80
CA ASP A 108 9.73 -13.00 -3.13
C ASP A 108 10.55 -11.69 -3.15
N THR A 109 10.18 -10.77 -4.04
CA THR A 109 10.87 -9.49 -4.27
C THR A 109 10.15 -8.29 -3.66
N LEU A 110 8.81 -8.31 -3.64
CA LEU A 110 7.97 -7.23 -3.12
C LEU A 110 7.33 -7.57 -1.77
N GLN A 111 7.12 -8.85 -1.39
CA GLN A 111 6.50 -9.21 -0.09
C GLN A 111 7.29 -8.68 1.11
N LYS A 112 8.61 -8.47 0.96
CA LYS A 112 9.46 -7.82 1.99
C LYS A 112 8.99 -6.39 2.35
N TYR A 113 8.12 -5.79 1.54
CA TYR A 113 7.46 -4.51 1.78
C TYR A 113 6.25 -4.59 2.74
N CYS A 114 5.69 -5.79 2.98
CA CYS A 114 4.44 -5.97 3.73
C CYS A 114 4.59 -6.82 5.01
N VAL A 115 5.81 -6.97 5.53
CA VAL A 115 6.09 -7.85 6.69
C VAL A 115 6.14 -7.07 8.00
N ASP A 116 5.61 -7.65 9.08
CA ASP A 116 5.51 -7.11 10.45
C ASP A 116 6.90 -6.85 11.07
N LYS A 117 7.06 -5.73 11.82
CA LYS A 117 8.29 -5.23 12.48
C LYS A 117 9.08 -6.32 13.24
N LYS A 118 8.41 -7.40 13.64
CA LYS A 118 8.96 -8.53 14.39
C LYS A 118 9.79 -9.51 13.55
N GLU A 119 9.61 -9.57 12.24
CA GLU A 119 10.39 -10.46 11.34
C GLU A 119 11.72 -9.82 10.88
N TYR A 120 12.16 -8.73 11.51
CA TYR A 120 13.21 -7.82 11.02
C TYR A 120 14.64 -8.17 11.49
N CYS A 121 14.84 -9.17 12.34
CA CYS A 121 16.09 -9.29 13.10
C CYS A 121 17.27 -9.99 12.40
N GLU A 122 17.16 -10.46 11.15
CA GLU A 122 18.19 -11.36 10.59
C GLU A 122 18.96 -10.87 9.36
N ILE A 123 18.63 -9.71 8.78
CA ILE A 123 19.37 -9.22 7.60
C ILE A 123 20.03 -7.90 7.97
N LYS A 124 21.37 -7.87 7.89
CA LYS A 124 22.21 -6.67 7.96
C LYS A 124 22.77 -6.41 6.56
N GLY A 125 22.73 -5.17 6.06
CA GLY A 125 23.45 -4.78 4.84
C GLY A 125 22.74 -3.86 3.85
N GLY A 126 21.64 -3.20 4.23
CA GLY A 126 21.02 -2.17 3.39
C GLY A 126 21.77 -0.84 3.40
N ASN A 127 21.65 -0.09 2.31
CA ASN A 127 22.10 1.30 2.22
C ASN A 127 20.87 2.20 2.02
N LEU A 128 20.73 3.23 2.87
CA LEU A 128 19.63 4.20 2.77
C LEU A 128 19.57 4.85 1.38
N LYS A 129 20.74 5.14 0.80
CA LYS A 129 20.86 5.77 -0.51
C LYS A 129 20.21 4.91 -1.61
N ASP A 130 20.49 3.60 -1.60
CA ASP A 130 19.97 2.66 -2.60
C ASP A 130 18.44 2.55 -2.50
N TRP A 131 17.90 2.57 -1.27
CA TRP A 131 16.46 2.61 -1.05
C TRP A 131 15.82 3.90 -1.52
N ILE A 132 16.45 5.06 -1.25
CA ILE A 132 15.98 6.35 -1.76
C ILE A 132 15.96 6.35 -3.29
N GLU A 133 17.01 5.83 -3.94
CA GLU A 133 17.10 5.74 -5.39
C GLU A 133 16.05 4.80 -6.00
N ALA A 134 15.79 3.67 -5.34
CA ALA A 134 14.72 2.76 -5.71
C ALA A 134 13.35 3.45 -5.65
N TRP A 135 13.05 4.14 -4.56
CA TRP A 135 11.80 4.89 -4.41
C TRP A 135 11.68 6.07 -5.35
N ASN A 136 12.79 6.75 -5.67
CA ASN A 136 12.78 7.78 -6.71
C ASN A 136 12.28 7.23 -8.05
N THR A 137 12.75 6.04 -8.41
CA THR A 137 12.35 5.37 -9.65
C THR A 137 10.89 4.92 -9.60
N ILE A 138 10.45 4.35 -8.47
CA ILE A 138 9.06 3.90 -8.28
C ILE A 138 8.08 5.08 -8.31
N SER A 139 8.38 6.17 -7.62
CA SER A 139 7.59 7.40 -7.65
C SER A 139 7.50 7.99 -9.05
N LYS A 140 8.61 7.96 -9.80
CA LYS A 140 8.60 8.36 -11.22
C LYS A 140 7.62 7.49 -12.04
N GLU A 141 7.73 6.16 -11.97
CA GLU A 141 6.83 5.25 -12.70
C GLU A 141 5.37 5.45 -12.29
N TRP A 142 5.09 5.74 -11.02
CA TRP A 142 3.74 5.99 -10.54
C TRP A 142 3.16 7.32 -11.04
N ALA A 143 3.95 8.39 -11.04
CA ALA A 143 3.55 9.67 -11.62
C ALA A 143 3.36 9.61 -13.14
N GLU A 144 4.18 8.81 -13.84
CA GLU A 144 4.04 8.53 -15.27
C GLU A 144 2.81 7.65 -15.60
N PHE A 145 2.37 6.83 -14.66
CA PHE A 145 1.19 5.98 -14.82
C PHE A 145 -0.13 6.79 -14.83
N ALA A 146 -0.22 7.85 -14.03
CA ALA A 146 -1.41 8.70 -13.96
C ALA A 146 -1.74 9.36 -15.31
N GLU A 147 -3.02 9.54 -15.61
CA GLU A 147 -3.51 10.27 -16.79
C GLU A 147 -4.70 11.14 -16.45
N LYS A 148 -4.76 12.33 -17.06
CA LYS A 148 -5.79 13.38 -16.92
C LYS A 148 -5.92 13.96 -15.50
N GLU A 149 -6.10 13.12 -14.49
CA GLU A 149 -6.26 13.54 -13.11
C GLU A 149 -5.65 12.55 -12.11
N THR A 150 -5.35 13.07 -10.92
CA THR A 150 -4.93 12.30 -9.75
C THR A 150 -5.35 13.03 -8.47
N THR A 151 -5.27 12.36 -7.33
CA THR A 151 -5.49 12.97 -6.01
C THR A 151 -4.18 13.03 -5.23
N LEU A 152 -3.89 14.15 -4.59
CA LEU A 152 -2.86 14.27 -3.55
C LEU A 152 -3.52 14.26 -2.17
N ALA A 153 -3.28 13.22 -1.38
CA ALA A 153 -3.66 13.20 0.03
C ALA A 153 -2.52 13.78 0.89
N THR A 154 -2.78 14.85 1.62
CA THR A 154 -1.74 15.57 2.36
C THR A 154 -2.26 16.22 3.65
N THR A 155 -1.36 16.83 4.43
CA THR A 155 -1.75 17.64 5.60
C THR A 155 -2.27 19.01 5.17
N LYS A 156 -2.96 19.73 6.07
CA LYS A 156 -3.35 21.14 5.87
C LYS A 156 -2.18 22.09 5.56
N LYS A 157 -0.95 21.73 5.94
CA LYS A 157 0.26 22.50 5.63
C LYS A 157 0.75 22.28 4.20
N GLY A 158 0.08 21.42 3.43
CA GLY A 158 0.55 20.95 2.14
C GLY A 158 1.48 19.74 2.26
N PRO A 159 2.03 19.29 1.13
CA PRO A 159 2.95 18.15 1.09
C PRO A 159 4.30 18.52 1.71
N ASP A 160 4.93 17.53 2.32
CA ASP A 160 6.26 17.65 2.91
C ASP A 160 7.29 18.02 1.81
N PRO A 161 8.09 19.09 1.99
CA PRO A 161 9.06 19.56 1.00
C PRO A 161 10.09 18.49 0.59
N ASP A 162 10.42 17.57 1.50
CA ASP A 162 11.42 16.52 1.26
C ASP A 162 10.82 15.20 0.75
N SER A 163 9.49 15.15 0.59
CA SER A 163 8.79 13.96 0.11
C SER A 163 9.12 13.61 -1.35
N PHE A 164 8.98 12.33 -1.69
CA PHE A 164 9.06 11.88 -3.09
C PHE A 164 8.04 12.59 -3.98
N TYR A 165 6.84 12.89 -3.45
CA TYR A 165 5.86 13.70 -4.16
C TYR A 165 6.43 15.05 -4.59
N LYS A 166 6.97 15.84 -3.65
CA LYS A 166 7.49 17.19 -3.96
C LYS A 166 8.73 17.16 -4.85
N ARG A 167 9.63 16.21 -4.64
CA ARG A 167 10.90 16.15 -5.39
C ARG A 167 10.75 15.58 -6.80
N ILE A 168 9.74 14.74 -7.05
CA ILE A 168 9.65 13.91 -8.27
C ILE A 168 8.26 13.97 -8.89
N GLU A 169 7.25 13.51 -8.15
CA GLU A 169 5.93 13.23 -8.73
C GLU A 169 5.23 14.52 -9.18
N GLU A 170 5.26 15.58 -8.36
CA GLU A 170 4.60 16.86 -8.65
C GLU A 170 5.10 17.45 -9.97
N ARG A 171 6.42 17.44 -10.21
CA ARG A 171 6.99 17.94 -11.46
C ARG A 171 6.48 17.14 -12.67
N ILE A 172 6.52 15.80 -12.59
CA ILE A 172 6.07 14.94 -13.70
C ILE A 172 4.59 15.14 -13.99
N LEU A 173 3.77 15.24 -12.95
CA LEU A 173 2.33 15.49 -13.08
C LEU A 173 2.06 16.84 -13.74
N ASN A 174 2.78 17.89 -13.33
CA ASN A 174 2.67 19.23 -13.90
C ASN A 174 3.14 19.29 -15.37
N ASP A 175 4.30 18.69 -15.67
CA ASP A 175 4.86 18.63 -17.03
C ASP A 175 3.93 17.89 -18.01
N ARG A 176 3.12 16.96 -17.49
CA ARG A 176 2.12 16.19 -18.25
C ARG A 176 0.70 16.76 -18.17
N HIS A 177 0.53 17.94 -17.57
CA HIS A 177 -0.75 18.62 -17.40
C HIS A 177 -1.82 17.75 -16.72
N ILE A 178 -1.42 16.93 -15.74
CA ILE A 178 -2.33 16.13 -14.93
C ILE A 178 -2.99 17.04 -13.89
N GLN A 179 -4.32 17.04 -13.84
CA GLN A 179 -5.07 17.75 -12.81
C GLN A 179 -4.86 17.08 -11.44
N ILE A 180 -4.43 17.86 -10.44
CA ILE A 180 -4.19 17.36 -9.09
C ILE A 180 -5.30 17.88 -8.17
N THR A 181 -6.14 16.96 -7.69
CA THR A 181 -7.10 17.27 -6.62
C THR A 181 -6.42 17.12 -5.27
N VAL A 182 -6.35 18.18 -4.48
CA VAL A 182 -5.75 18.13 -3.13
C VAL A 182 -6.80 17.72 -2.10
N ASP A 183 -6.48 16.72 -1.29
CA ASP A 183 -7.25 16.24 -0.15
C ASP A 183 -6.46 16.45 1.14
N ASP A 184 -6.77 17.54 1.83
CA ASP A 184 -6.11 18.03 3.04
C ASP A 184 -6.97 17.89 4.32
N LYS A 185 -8.03 17.07 4.24
CA LYS A 185 -8.98 16.87 5.34
C LYS A 185 -8.37 15.98 6.42
N GLU A 186 -8.16 16.57 7.61
CA GLU A 186 -7.76 15.88 8.84
C GLU A 186 -8.81 14.87 9.33
#